data_AF-A0A6G0QUX7-F1
#
_entry.id   AF-A0A6G0QUX7-F1
#
_cell.length_a   1.000
_cell.length_b   1.000
_cell.length_c   1.000
_cell.angle_alpha   90.00
_cell.angle_beta   90.00
_cell.angle_gamma   90.00
#
_symmetry.space_group_name_H-M   'P 1'
#
loop_
_entity.id
_entity.type
_entity.pdbx_description
1 polymer ?
#
loop_
_entity_poly.entity_id
_entity_poly.type
_entity_poly.pdbx_seq_one_letter_code
_entity_poly.pdbx_strand_id
1 'polypeptide(L)'
;MLKYKLIENVAITSAPPFFTFTSLAPNVSLYDFSSLSDEVLAFSEALDANGTLCQSSKNEWGTSPIVVTGTAQELLSIINMAKLNLSPQMVRELELAIEHADECVTGWTMMSVVRLFQYPIARDSKEFGQVPAVDTHVFPDYTECRPVVEITDELVGSKLALDTEGRDLLEVVPDQLKLFPYSFTSSLPQISRSAPADKSKTKNGATTVVQSYFRAYYGGCRVRAVNTTGVFIEDTCEGSKHWLSYGLMVHSPDDIPLCSTGDVCIHNFFNSLWEWEHYIDPNVPNRVGINLNTFRSRYADRVSISILPGLVVAQMLASGIISLYQVMSHKRSVLLTQIWAYRCQNGVMQVIYLAQVMYHLIYNSDLYLLGLATGTLTTASIANLTCSFFAFRTRSSTWSRLGRGISDWIVDFDSRGR
;
A
#
# COMPACT_ATOMS: atom_id res chain seq x y z
N MET A 1 16.01 -21.38 4.57
CA MET A 1 15.51 -22.10 5.77
C MET A 1 15.93 -21.50 7.11
N LEU A 2 17.21 -21.27 7.41
CA LEU A 2 17.65 -20.78 8.74
C LEU A 2 16.90 -19.53 9.24
N LYS A 3 16.69 -18.52 8.40
CA LYS A 3 15.96 -17.28 8.76
C LYS A 3 14.50 -17.53 9.14
N TYR A 4 13.87 -18.58 8.64
CA TYR A 4 12.50 -18.96 8.98
C TYR A 4 12.36 -19.51 10.40
N LYS A 5 13.45 -19.92 11.08
CA LYS A 5 13.40 -20.33 12.49
C LYS A 5 12.91 -19.21 13.43
N LEU A 6 13.09 -17.94 13.05
CA LEU A 6 12.58 -16.79 13.81
C LEU A 6 11.06 -16.66 13.83
N ILE A 7 10.38 -17.35 12.90
CA ILE A 7 8.93 -17.33 12.71
C ILE A 7 8.32 -18.74 12.73
N GLU A 8 9.05 -19.70 13.30
CA GLU A 8 8.57 -21.06 13.48
C GLU A 8 7.42 -21.08 14.51
N ASN A 9 6.30 -21.72 14.15
CA ASN A 9 5.09 -21.89 14.96
C ASN A 9 4.37 -20.60 15.43
N VAL A 10 4.88 -19.42 15.09
CA VAL A 10 4.29 -18.13 15.49
C VAL A 10 3.68 -17.41 14.30
N ALA A 11 2.51 -16.80 14.50
CA ALA A 11 1.85 -16.05 13.43
C ALA A 11 2.52 -14.69 13.18
N ILE A 12 3.11 -14.09 14.22
CA ILE A 12 3.90 -12.85 14.14
C ILE A 12 5.14 -12.90 15.04
N THR A 13 6.20 -12.20 14.65
CA THR A 13 7.41 -12.02 15.45
C THR A 13 7.81 -10.55 15.55
N SER A 14 8.59 -10.17 16.56
CA SER A 14 9.00 -8.79 16.75
C SER A 14 10.00 -8.36 15.67
N ALA A 15 9.87 -7.12 15.17
CA ALA A 15 10.76 -6.61 14.13
C ALA A 15 12.25 -6.53 14.52
N PRO A 16 12.67 -6.16 15.75
CA PRO A 16 14.09 -6.04 16.09
C PRO A 16 14.93 -7.31 15.86
N PRO A 17 14.61 -8.48 16.43
CA PRO A 17 15.41 -9.70 16.21
C PRO A 17 15.41 -10.12 14.74
N PHE A 18 14.28 -9.95 14.05
CA PHE A 18 14.18 -10.22 12.63
C PHE A 18 15.13 -9.34 11.82
N PHE A 19 15.09 -8.02 12.02
CA PHE A 19 15.93 -7.08 11.31
C PHE A 19 17.42 -7.33 11.56
N THR A 20 17.80 -7.61 12.81
CA THR A 20 19.19 -7.96 13.15
C THR A 20 19.67 -9.18 12.37
N PHE A 21 18.84 -10.22 12.26
CA PHE A 21 19.25 -11.45 11.58
C PHE A 21 19.17 -11.36 10.06
N THR A 22 18.14 -10.71 9.52
CA THR A 22 17.97 -10.61 8.07
C THR A 22 18.95 -9.65 7.42
N SER A 23 19.48 -8.68 8.17
CA SER A 23 20.47 -7.70 7.71
C SER A 23 21.92 -8.21 7.71
N LEU A 24 22.17 -9.44 8.17
CA LEU A 24 23.49 -10.06 8.04
C LEU A 24 23.85 -10.24 6.57
N ALA A 25 25.12 -9.93 6.24
CA ALA A 25 25.65 -10.15 4.91
C ALA A 25 25.56 -11.65 4.52
N PRO A 26 25.50 -11.99 3.22
CA PRO A 26 25.44 -13.37 2.75
C PRO A 26 26.82 -14.07 2.86
N ASN A 27 27.44 -14.02 4.04
CA ASN A 27 28.67 -14.72 4.34
C ASN A 27 28.34 -15.89 5.28
N VAL A 28 28.60 -17.12 4.82
CA VAL A 28 28.29 -18.37 5.54
C VAL A 28 28.86 -18.36 6.96
N SER A 29 30.03 -17.75 7.19
CA SER A 29 30.64 -17.69 8.53
C SER A 29 29.88 -16.84 9.54
N LEU A 30 28.91 -16.03 9.10
CA LEU A 30 28.05 -15.23 9.96
C LEU A 30 26.81 -16.00 10.44
N TYR A 31 26.59 -17.22 9.94
CA TYR A 31 25.40 -18.01 10.22
C TYR A 31 25.76 -19.30 10.95
N ASP A 32 25.01 -19.58 12.01
CA ASP A 32 25.06 -20.85 12.72
C ASP A 32 23.94 -21.77 12.22
N PHE A 33 24.32 -22.80 11.46
CA PHE A 33 23.40 -23.77 10.90
C PHE A 33 23.12 -24.95 11.85
N SER A 34 23.73 -25.00 13.04
CA SER A 34 23.56 -26.10 14.00
C SER A 34 22.11 -26.30 14.47
N SER A 35 21.27 -25.27 14.32
CA SER A 35 19.84 -25.32 14.62
C SER A 35 19.00 -26.05 13.55
N LEU A 36 19.58 -26.38 12.39
CA LEU A 36 18.90 -27.10 11.31
C LEU A 36 19.19 -28.60 11.41
N SER A 37 18.15 -29.43 11.20
CA SER A 37 18.30 -30.87 11.08
C SER A 37 18.86 -31.25 9.70
N ASP A 38 19.43 -32.45 9.60
CA ASP A 38 19.90 -33.02 8.33
C ASP A 38 18.78 -33.08 7.28
N GLU A 39 17.55 -33.34 7.72
CA GLU A 39 16.35 -33.31 6.86
C GLU A 39 16.10 -31.92 6.27
N VAL A 40 16.19 -30.85 7.08
CA VAL A 40 16.01 -29.48 6.62
C VAL A 40 17.16 -29.06 5.68
N LEU A 41 18.37 -29.53 5.94
CA LEU A 41 19.53 -29.27 5.07
C LEU A 41 19.35 -29.95 3.71
N ALA A 42 19.00 -31.24 3.69
CA ALA A 42 18.73 -31.98 2.45
C ALA A 42 17.57 -31.36 1.65
N PHE A 43 16.51 -30.93 2.34
CA PHE A 43 15.41 -30.21 1.71
C PHE A 43 15.85 -28.88 1.10
N SER A 44 16.73 -28.14 1.79
CA SER A 44 17.26 -26.86 1.28
C SER A 44 18.11 -27.06 0.03
N GLU A 45 18.97 -28.09 0.01
CA GLU A 45 19.80 -28.44 -1.15
C GLU A 45 18.96 -28.82 -2.37
N ALA A 46 17.84 -29.53 -2.16
CA ALA A 46 16.90 -29.85 -3.23
C ALA A 46 16.21 -28.60 -3.82
N LEU A 47 15.85 -27.62 -2.98
CA LEU A 47 15.28 -26.35 -3.46
C LEU A 47 16.28 -25.54 -4.29
N ASP A 48 17.53 -25.47 -3.84
CA ASP A 48 18.60 -24.79 -4.58
C ASP A 48 18.82 -25.45 -5.95
N ALA A 49 18.75 -26.78 -6.03
CA ALA A 49 18.88 -27.53 -7.27
C ALA A 49 17.70 -27.31 -8.24
N ASN A 50 16.49 -27.04 -7.72
CA ASN A 50 15.29 -26.77 -8.52
C ASN A 50 15.22 -25.32 -9.05
N GLY A 51 16.17 -24.46 -8.67
CA GLY A 51 16.19 -23.07 -9.12
C GLY A 51 15.19 -22.18 -8.38
N THR A 52 14.71 -22.59 -7.20
CA THR A 52 13.93 -21.73 -6.30
C THR A 52 14.75 -20.47 -5.97
N LEU A 53 14.18 -19.28 -6.18
CA LEU A 53 14.90 -18.04 -5.93
C LEU A 53 14.67 -17.57 -4.49
N CYS A 54 15.77 -17.38 -3.76
CA CYS A 54 15.75 -16.88 -2.39
C CYS A 54 16.37 -15.48 -2.35
N GLN A 55 15.65 -14.52 -1.79
CA GLN A 55 16.17 -13.18 -1.50
C GLN A 55 16.13 -12.91 0.00
N SER A 56 17.23 -12.39 0.51
CA SER A 56 17.31 -11.83 1.85
C SER A 56 18.36 -10.72 1.87
N SER A 57 18.44 -9.94 2.96
CA SER A 57 19.24 -8.72 3.12
C SER A 57 18.44 -7.43 2.90
N LYS A 58 19.06 -6.33 3.31
CA LYS A 58 18.53 -4.97 3.19
C LYS A 58 18.42 -4.61 1.70
N ASN A 59 17.20 -4.38 1.25
CA ASN A 59 16.93 -3.85 -0.09
C ASN A 59 17.23 -2.34 -0.15
N GLU A 60 17.14 -1.77 -1.36
CA GLU A 60 17.43 -0.36 -1.61
C GLU A 60 16.51 0.59 -0.82
N TRP A 61 15.34 0.11 -0.41
CA TRP A 61 14.37 0.83 0.42
C TRP A 61 14.61 0.67 1.93
N GLY A 62 15.71 0.03 2.30
CA GLY A 62 16.12 -0.15 3.69
C GLY A 62 15.33 -1.18 4.48
N THR A 63 14.48 -1.95 3.81
CA THR A 63 13.71 -3.07 4.37
C THR A 63 14.48 -4.37 4.17
N SER A 64 14.41 -5.29 5.13
CA SER A 64 15.15 -6.56 5.07
C SER A 64 14.18 -7.76 5.04
N PRO A 65 13.50 -8.04 3.92
CA PRO A 65 12.57 -9.15 3.82
C PRO A 65 13.29 -10.50 3.74
N ILE A 66 12.55 -11.58 4.01
CA ILE A 66 12.90 -12.94 3.58
C ILE A 66 11.89 -13.29 2.49
N VAL A 67 12.38 -13.54 1.28
CA VAL A 67 11.54 -13.83 0.12
C VAL A 67 11.99 -15.15 -0.48
N VAL A 68 11.02 -15.98 -0.83
CA VAL A 68 11.25 -17.16 -1.66
C VAL A 68 10.22 -17.16 -2.78
N THR A 69 10.68 -17.42 -4.00
CA THR A 69 9.82 -17.53 -5.18
C THR A 69 10.00 -18.89 -5.86
N GLY A 70 8.90 -19.45 -6.34
CA GLY A 70 8.86 -20.78 -6.94
C GLY A 70 7.43 -21.18 -7.30
N THR A 71 7.17 -22.47 -7.39
CA THR A 71 5.82 -23.03 -7.58
C THR A 71 5.02 -23.01 -6.28
N ALA A 72 3.69 -23.07 -6.39
CA ALA A 72 2.81 -23.17 -5.21
C ALA A 72 3.15 -24.40 -4.33
N GLN A 73 3.50 -25.53 -4.96
CA GLN A 73 3.91 -26.75 -4.28
C GLN A 73 5.20 -26.58 -3.49
N GLU A 74 6.21 -25.90 -4.06
CA GLU A 74 7.47 -25.62 -3.37
C GLU A 74 7.24 -24.73 -2.15
N LEU A 75 6.44 -23.66 -2.30
CA LEU A 75 6.13 -22.78 -1.16
C LEU A 75 5.38 -23.53 -0.06
N LEU A 76 4.39 -24.36 -0.40
CA LEU A 76 3.67 -25.18 0.58
C LEU A 76 4.61 -26.15 1.31
N SER A 77 5.57 -26.74 0.57
CA SER A 77 6.59 -27.62 1.15
C SER A 77 7.51 -26.88 2.11
N ILE A 78 7.91 -25.65 1.78
CA ILE A 78 8.72 -24.79 2.67
C ILE A 78 7.93 -24.43 3.93
N ILE A 79 6.67 -24.04 3.79
CA ILE A 79 5.78 -23.69 4.91
C ILE A 79 5.70 -24.85 5.91
N ASN A 80 5.50 -26.08 5.41
CA ASN A 80 5.42 -27.27 6.23
C ASN A 80 6.78 -27.60 6.89
N MET A 81 7.87 -27.59 6.11
CA MET A 81 9.21 -27.91 6.61
C MET A 81 9.70 -26.91 7.68
N ALA A 82 9.46 -25.61 7.46
CA ALA A 82 9.81 -24.56 8.41
C ALA A 82 8.75 -24.35 9.51
N LYS A 83 7.65 -25.11 9.50
CA LYS A 83 6.52 -24.99 10.43
C LYS A 83 6.02 -23.56 10.56
N LEU A 84 5.84 -22.90 9.41
CA LEU A 84 5.38 -21.52 9.38
C LEU A 84 3.89 -21.46 9.66
N ASN A 85 3.51 -20.60 10.60
CA ASN A 85 2.12 -20.43 10.98
C ASN A 85 1.46 -19.35 10.11
N LEU A 86 1.13 -19.69 8.87
CA LEU A 86 0.42 -18.79 7.94
C LEU A 86 -1.08 -18.80 8.20
N SER A 87 -1.78 -17.78 7.67
CA SER A 87 -3.24 -17.75 7.68
C SER A 87 -3.79 -19.00 6.97
N PRO A 88 -4.77 -19.73 7.56
CA PRO A 88 -5.40 -20.88 6.90
C PRO A 88 -5.92 -20.56 5.50
N GLN A 89 -6.37 -19.32 5.30
CA GLN A 89 -6.81 -18.80 4.01
C GLN A 89 -5.69 -18.81 2.95
N MET A 90 -4.45 -18.46 3.32
CA MET A 90 -3.30 -18.46 2.40
C MET A 90 -2.83 -19.88 2.08
N VAL A 91 -2.89 -20.77 3.06
CA VAL A 91 -2.59 -22.20 2.85
C VAL A 91 -3.61 -22.78 1.87
N ARG A 92 -4.90 -22.48 2.05
CA ARG A 92 -5.94 -22.94 1.12
C ARG A 92 -5.79 -22.35 -0.29
N GLU A 93 -5.32 -21.09 -0.41
CA GLU A 93 -4.99 -20.52 -1.73
C GLU A 93 -3.89 -21.30 -2.43
N LEU A 94 -2.84 -21.71 -1.71
CA LEU A 94 -1.77 -22.54 -2.28
C LEU A 94 -2.28 -23.93 -2.69
N GLU A 95 -3.09 -24.58 -1.85
CA GLU A 95 -3.68 -25.88 -2.17
C GLU A 95 -4.52 -25.82 -3.44
N LEU A 96 -5.40 -24.81 -3.56
CA LEU A 96 -6.19 -24.60 -4.77
C LEU A 96 -5.31 -24.29 -5.98
N ALA A 97 -4.23 -23.54 -5.82
CA ALA A 97 -3.31 -23.27 -6.91
C ALA A 97 -2.57 -24.52 -7.40
N ILE A 98 -2.37 -25.51 -6.52
CA ILE A 98 -1.80 -26.82 -6.87
C ILE A 98 -2.87 -27.69 -7.56
N GLU A 99 -4.09 -27.74 -7.01
CA GLU A 99 -5.23 -28.47 -7.56
C GLU A 99 -5.59 -27.98 -8.99
N HIS A 100 -5.44 -26.68 -9.24
CA HIS A 100 -5.83 -25.99 -10.48
C HIS A 100 -4.64 -25.38 -11.25
N ALA A 101 -3.46 -26.01 -11.17
CA ALA A 101 -2.21 -25.47 -11.72
C ALA A 101 -2.28 -25.11 -13.23
N ASP A 102 -3.12 -25.82 -13.98
CA ASP A 102 -3.30 -25.62 -15.43
C ASP A 102 -4.26 -24.46 -15.79
N GLU A 103 -5.08 -23.98 -14.85
CA GLU A 103 -6.09 -22.95 -15.13
C GLU A 103 -5.48 -21.55 -15.19
N CYS A 104 -4.47 -21.26 -14.37
CA CYS A 104 -3.79 -19.97 -14.33
C CYS A 104 -2.31 -20.13 -13.96
N VAL A 105 -1.47 -20.30 -14.99
CA VAL A 105 -0.03 -20.52 -14.81
C VAL A 105 0.63 -19.25 -14.32
N THR A 106 1.18 -19.29 -13.10
CA THR A 106 1.87 -18.19 -12.45
C THR A 106 2.91 -18.71 -11.47
N GLY A 107 3.99 -17.96 -11.29
CA GLY A 107 4.89 -18.18 -10.15
C GLY A 107 4.23 -17.71 -8.86
N TRP A 108 4.76 -18.18 -7.73
CA TRP A 108 4.30 -17.81 -6.41
C TRP A 108 5.46 -17.28 -5.58
N THR A 109 5.14 -16.31 -4.74
CA THR A 109 6.09 -15.69 -3.83
C THR A 109 5.60 -15.79 -2.39
N MET A 110 6.47 -16.26 -1.49
CA MET A 110 6.31 -16.13 -0.05
C MET A 110 7.26 -15.04 0.45
N MET A 111 6.73 -14.09 1.21
CA MET A 111 7.55 -13.08 1.86
C MET A 111 7.20 -12.91 3.34
N SER A 112 8.25 -12.86 4.15
CA SER A 112 8.21 -12.38 5.53
C SER A 112 8.86 -11.01 5.57
N VAL A 113 8.13 -10.01 6.04
CA VAL A 113 8.59 -8.61 6.06
C VAL A 113 8.09 -7.92 7.32
N VAL A 114 8.82 -6.89 7.76
CA VAL A 114 8.37 -6.00 8.83
C VAL A 114 7.20 -5.16 8.30
N ARG A 115 6.10 -5.17 9.05
CA ARG A 115 4.88 -4.42 8.78
C ARG A 115 4.53 -3.55 9.98
N LEU A 116 3.77 -2.49 9.74
CA LEU A 116 3.26 -1.64 10.80
C LEU A 116 1.88 -2.10 11.23
N PHE A 117 1.70 -2.27 12.54
CA PHE A 117 0.41 -2.51 13.16
C PHE A 117 0.02 -1.35 14.04
N GLN A 118 -1.23 -0.92 13.93
CA GLN A 118 -1.80 0.15 14.73
C GLN A 118 -2.63 -0.44 15.87
N TYR A 119 -2.52 0.15 17.05
CA TYR A 119 -3.27 -0.27 18.23
C TYR A 119 -3.75 0.94 19.03
N PRO A 120 -4.92 0.85 19.69
CA PRO A 120 -5.43 1.94 20.51
C PRO A 120 -4.55 2.12 21.77
N ILE A 121 -4.04 3.33 22.00
CA ILE A 121 -3.10 3.60 23.12
C ILE A 121 -3.80 3.76 24.48
N ALA A 122 -5.06 4.15 24.45
CA ALA A 122 -5.85 4.38 25.64
C ALA A 122 -7.33 4.18 25.31
N ARG A 123 -8.10 3.94 26.38
CA ARG A 123 -9.55 3.86 26.31
C ARG A 123 -10.11 5.16 25.71
N ASP A 124 -10.93 5.03 24.68
CA ASP A 124 -11.64 6.12 23.99
C ASP A 124 -10.72 7.17 23.32
N SER A 125 -9.42 6.84 23.15
CA SER A 125 -8.47 7.70 22.47
C SER A 125 -8.64 7.64 20.96
N LYS A 126 -8.56 8.80 20.30
CA LYS A 126 -8.46 8.89 18.84
C LYS A 126 -7.03 8.68 18.33
N GLU A 127 -6.07 8.57 19.24
CA GLU A 127 -4.65 8.39 18.94
C GLU A 127 -4.32 6.90 18.92
N PHE A 128 -3.66 6.45 17.85
CA PHE A 128 -3.22 5.07 17.67
C PHE A 128 -1.70 5.00 17.78
N GLY A 129 -1.24 4.04 18.57
CA GLY A 129 0.16 3.65 18.65
C GLY A 129 0.51 2.78 17.46
N GLN A 130 1.79 2.70 17.14
CA GLN A 130 2.30 1.86 16.08
C GLN A 130 3.33 0.89 16.65
N VAL A 131 3.26 -0.37 16.22
CA VAL A 131 4.23 -1.40 16.57
C VAL A 131 4.69 -2.11 15.29
N PRO A 132 6.00 -2.18 15.04
CA PRO A 132 6.53 -2.95 13.93
C PRO A 132 6.58 -4.44 14.32
N ALA A 133 5.93 -5.27 13.52
CA ALA A 133 5.97 -6.73 13.67
C ALA A 133 6.13 -7.39 12.31
N VAL A 134 6.65 -8.60 12.30
CA VAL A 134 6.88 -9.36 11.06
C VAL A 134 5.74 -10.31 10.87
N ASP A 135 5.19 -10.27 9.67
CA ASP A 135 4.12 -11.13 9.21
C ASP A 135 4.52 -11.74 7.87
N THR A 136 4.11 -13.00 7.68
CA THR A 136 4.38 -13.76 6.46
C THR A 136 3.14 -13.80 5.60
N HIS A 137 3.30 -13.56 4.31
CA HIS A 137 2.24 -13.63 3.33
C HIS A 137 2.73 -14.33 2.08
N VAL A 138 1.77 -14.92 1.36
CA VAL A 138 2.00 -15.66 0.13
C VAL A 138 1.03 -15.13 -0.92
N PHE A 139 1.51 -15.02 -2.16
CA PHE A 139 0.75 -14.48 -3.27
C PHE A 139 1.29 -15.01 -4.61
N PRO A 140 0.43 -15.09 -5.64
CA PRO A 140 0.90 -15.34 -7.00
C PRO A 140 1.55 -14.08 -7.59
N ASP A 141 2.48 -14.25 -8.52
CA ASP A 141 3.07 -13.15 -9.28
C ASP A 141 1.99 -12.40 -10.09
N TYR A 142 1.03 -13.16 -10.64
CA TYR A 142 -0.15 -12.64 -11.32
C TYR A 142 -1.37 -12.65 -10.40
N THR A 143 -1.76 -11.48 -9.94
CA THR A 143 -2.85 -11.31 -8.96
C THR A 143 -4.21 -11.85 -9.43
N GLU A 144 -4.45 -11.89 -10.73
CA GLU A 144 -5.63 -12.50 -11.34
C GLU A 144 -5.69 -14.03 -11.20
N CYS A 145 -4.55 -14.67 -10.93
CA CYS A 145 -4.46 -16.11 -10.69
C CYS A 145 -4.70 -16.50 -9.23
N ARG A 146 -4.94 -15.53 -8.33
CA ARG A 146 -5.20 -15.82 -6.93
C ARG A 146 -6.59 -16.47 -6.78
N PRO A 147 -6.67 -17.67 -6.19
CA PRO A 147 -7.96 -18.30 -5.90
C PRO A 147 -8.80 -17.48 -4.91
N VAL A 148 -10.12 -17.48 -5.09
CA VAL A 148 -11.03 -16.85 -4.13
C VAL A 148 -11.28 -17.82 -2.98
N VAL A 149 -10.77 -17.48 -1.80
CA VAL A 149 -10.99 -18.25 -0.56
C VAL A 149 -11.73 -17.37 0.44
N GLU A 150 -12.90 -17.84 0.84
CA GLU A 150 -13.68 -17.28 1.94
C GLU A 150 -13.18 -17.81 3.27
N ILE A 151 -13.21 -16.96 4.29
CA ILE A 151 -12.72 -17.31 5.61
C ILE A 151 -13.91 -17.69 6.49
N THR A 152 -14.19 -19.00 6.57
CA THR A 152 -15.28 -19.55 7.39
C THR A 152 -14.74 -20.22 8.66
N ASP A 153 -15.64 -20.56 9.60
CA ASP A 153 -15.30 -21.33 10.80
C ASP A 153 -14.92 -22.79 10.47
N GLU A 154 -15.20 -23.26 9.26
CA GLU A 154 -14.76 -24.58 8.78
C GLU A 154 -13.25 -24.62 8.53
N LEU A 155 -12.62 -23.49 8.19
CA LEU A 155 -11.16 -23.40 8.03
C LEU A 155 -10.44 -23.31 9.37
N VAL A 156 -10.97 -22.52 10.32
CA VAL A 156 -10.43 -22.38 11.66
C VAL A 156 -11.49 -21.84 12.61
N GLY A 157 -11.63 -22.48 13.76
CA GLY A 157 -12.56 -22.05 14.79
C GLY A 157 -12.11 -20.75 15.47
N SER A 158 -13.00 -20.20 16.29
CA SER A 158 -12.72 -18.98 17.05
C SER A 158 -13.01 -19.15 18.53
N LYS A 159 -12.25 -18.43 19.36
CA LYS A 159 -12.46 -18.34 20.82
C LYS A 159 -12.36 -16.90 21.30
N LEU A 160 -13.10 -16.59 22.36
CA LEU A 160 -13.03 -15.29 23.02
C LEU A 160 -11.65 -15.11 23.69
N ALA A 161 -10.96 -14.03 23.36
CA ALA A 161 -9.67 -13.65 23.94
C ALA A 161 -9.76 -12.46 24.89
N LEU A 162 -10.70 -11.54 24.63
CA LEU A 162 -10.94 -10.35 25.43
C LEU A 162 -12.43 -10.02 25.42
N ASP A 163 -13.03 -9.88 26.60
CA ASP A 163 -14.36 -9.28 26.76
C ASP A 163 -14.22 -7.74 26.64
N THR A 164 -14.98 -7.14 25.72
CA THR A 164 -14.93 -5.69 25.48
C THR A 164 -15.94 -4.91 26.31
N GLU A 165 -16.76 -5.58 27.12
CA GLU A 165 -17.79 -5.01 27.99
C GLU A 165 -18.77 -4.09 27.24
N GLY A 166 -19.22 -4.51 26.05
CA GLY A 166 -20.14 -3.74 25.22
C GLY A 166 -19.47 -2.72 24.29
N ARG A 167 -18.15 -2.62 24.27
CA ARG A 167 -17.41 -1.62 23.49
C ARG A 167 -16.93 -2.16 22.15
N ASP A 168 -16.98 -1.32 21.13
CA ASP A 168 -16.38 -1.61 19.84
C ASP A 168 -15.00 -0.96 19.73
N LEU A 169 -13.94 -1.78 19.72
CA LEU A 169 -12.56 -1.32 19.66
C LEU A 169 -12.18 -0.71 18.29
N LEU A 170 -13.03 -0.87 17.27
CA LEU A 170 -12.78 -0.40 15.91
C LEU A 170 -13.79 0.65 15.43
N GLU A 171 -14.63 1.16 16.34
CA GLU A 171 -15.57 2.24 16.04
C GLU A 171 -14.85 3.52 15.57
N VAL A 172 -13.74 3.85 16.24
CA VAL A 172 -12.92 5.03 15.93
C VAL A 172 -11.51 4.58 15.57
N VAL A 173 -11.22 4.57 14.26
CA VAL A 173 -9.91 4.21 13.72
C VAL A 173 -9.40 5.26 12.72
N PRO A 174 -8.09 5.33 12.46
CA PRO A 174 -7.53 6.14 11.38
C PRO A 174 -8.14 5.78 10.03
N ASP A 175 -8.34 6.78 9.16
CA ASP A 175 -9.07 6.59 7.90
C ASP A 175 -8.38 5.62 6.95
N GLN A 176 -7.05 5.48 7.03
CA GLN A 176 -6.29 4.51 6.25
C GLN A 176 -6.75 3.07 6.50
N LEU A 177 -7.13 2.75 7.75
CA LEU A 177 -7.58 1.42 8.11
C LEU A 177 -8.96 1.08 7.53
N LYS A 178 -9.70 2.05 6.97
CA LYS A 178 -11.04 1.83 6.40
C LYS A 178 -11.03 1.48 4.92
N LEU A 179 -9.85 1.45 4.29
CA LEU A 179 -9.71 1.40 2.82
C LEU A 179 -9.50 -0.01 2.26
N PHE A 180 -9.30 -1.00 3.13
CA PHE A 180 -8.83 -2.33 2.75
C PHE A 180 -9.74 -3.46 3.27
N PRO A 181 -9.77 -4.60 2.57
CA PRO A 181 -10.47 -5.78 3.04
C PRO A 181 -9.70 -6.43 4.21
N TYR A 182 -10.37 -6.72 5.31
CA TYR A 182 -9.80 -7.48 6.43
C TYR A 182 -10.32 -8.91 6.48
N SER A 183 -9.48 -9.80 6.98
CA SER A 183 -9.75 -11.24 7.14
C SER A 183 -10.61 -11.59 8.36
N PHE A 184 -11.20 -10.59 9.03
CA PHE A 184 -11.99 -10.77 10.24
C PHE A 184 -13.25 -9.90 10.21
N THR A 185 -14.30 -10.35 10.88
CA THR A 185 -15.55 -9.60 11.00
C THR A 185 -15.38 -8.45 11.99
N SER A 186 -15.79 -7.23 11.61
CA SER A 186 -15.77 -6.07 12.50
C SER A 186 -16.76 -5.00 12.06
N SER A 187 -16.76 -3.87 12.77
CA SER A 187 -17.46 -2.64 12.42
C SER A 187 -16.77 -1.80 11.34
N LEU A 188 -15.55 -2.16 10.93
CA LEU A 188 -14.88 -1.48 9.82
C LEU A 188 -15.71 -1.61 8.53
N PRO A 189 -15.63 -0.62 7.62
CA PRO A 189 -16.32 -0.70 6.35
C PRO A 189 -15.96 -1.98 5.59
N GLN A 190 -16.98 -2.69 5.11
CA GLN A 190 -16.77 -3.89 4.30
C GLN A 190 -16.27 -3.48 2.91
N ILE A 191 -14.98 -3.75 2.66
CA ILE A 191 -14.35 -3.55 1.36
C ILE A 191 -14.28 -4.89 0.64
N SER A 192 -14.70 -4.91 -0.63
CA SER A 192 -14.61 -6.11 -1.46
C SER A 192 -13.15 -6.52 -1.67
N ARG A 193 -12.88 -7.80 -1.52
CA ARG A 193 -11.60 -8.41 -1.88
C ARG A 193 -11.40 -8.46 -3.40
N SER A 194 -12.48 -8.62 -4.16
CA SER A 194 -12.45 -8.55 -5.63
C SER A 194 -12.45 -7.10 -6.08
N ALA A 195 -11.45 -6.72 -6.88
CA ALA A 195 -11.31 -5.40 -7.49
C ALA A 195 -11.45 -5.48 -9.01
N PRO A 196 -12.16 -4.53 -9.65
CA PRO A 196 -12.14 -4.40 -11.10
C PRO A 196 -10.72 -4.20 -11.63
N ALA A 197 -10.41 -4.80 -12.77
CA ALA A 197 -9.13 -4.66 -13.45
C ALA A 197 -9.33 -4.36 -14.94
N ASP A 198 -8.42 -3.58 -15.49
CA ASP A 198 -8.33 -3.38 -16.93
C ASP A 198 -7.70 -4.61 -17.58
N LYS A 199 -8.40 -5.23 -18.55
CA LYS A 199 -7.93 -6.42 -19.27
C LYS A 199 -6.54 -6.22 -19.88
N SER A 200 -6.21 -5.00 -20.31
CA SER A 200 -4.90 -4.69 -20.90
C SER A 200 -3.75 -4.68 -19.86
N LYS A 201 -4.08 -4.59 -18.56
CA LYS A 201 -3.12 -4.54 -17.46
C LYS A 201 -2.93 -5.87 -16.73
N THR A 202 -3.73 -6.88 -17.07
CA THR A 202 -3.63 -8.26 -16.57
C THR A 202 -2.97 -9.14 -17.63
N LYS A 203 -2.14 -10.09 -17.21
CA LYS A 203 -1.46 -11.06 -18.10
C LYS A 203 -2.46 -11.90 -18.89
N ASN A 204 -3.53 -12.35 -18.23
CA ASN A 204 -4.52 -13.27 -18.80
C ASN A 204 -5.82 -12.58 -19.26
N GLY A 205 -5.83 -11.24 -19.35
CA GLY A 205 -7.02 -10.50 -19.80
C GLY A 205 -8.22 -10.52 -18.83
N ALA A 206 -7.96 -10.76 -17.55
CA ALA A 206 -8.96 -10.78 -16.49
C ALA A 206 -9.57 -9.39 -16.27
N THR A 207 -10.88 -9.33 -16.01
CA THR A 207 -11.60 -8.09 -15.67
C THR A 207 -11.64 -7.79 -14.18
N THR A 208 -11.13 -8.70 -13.37
CA THR A 208 -11.13 -8.64 -11.92
C THR A 208 -9.87 -9.29 -11.38
N VAL A 209 -9.35 -8.76 -10.28
CA VAL A 209 -8.23 -9.33 -9.52
C VAL A 209 -8.64 -9.49 -8.07
N VAL A 210 -8.02 -10.44 -7.37
CA VAL A 210 -8.30 -10.70 -5.96
C VAL A 210 -7.20 -10.10 -5.11
N GLN A 211 -7.56 -9.16 -4.23
CA GLN A 211 -6.64 -8.49 -3.32
C GLN A 211 -6.28 -9.38 -2.13
N SER A 212 -5.15 -9.11 -1.47
CA SER A 212 -4.85 -9.71 -0.17
C SER A 212 -5.77 -9.19 0.93
N TYR A 213 -6.04 -10.04 1.92
CA TYR A 213 -6.64 -9.57 3.17
C TYR A 213 -5.60 -8.94 4.09
N PHE A 214 -5.98 -7.83 4.70
CA PHE A 214 -5.33 -7.34 5.91
C PHE A 214 -5.74 -8.20 7.11
N ARG A 215 -4.91 -8.21 8.14
CA ARG A 215 -5.06 -9.06 9.32
C ARG A 215 -5.12 -8.19 10.57
N ALA A 216 -5.57 -8.77 11.67
CA ALA A 216 -5.34 -8.20 12.99
C ALA A 216 -4.84 -9.30 13.92
N TYR A 217 -4.18 -8.88 14.99
CA TYR A 217 -3.58 -9.76 15.96
C TYR A 217 -3.94 -9.31 17.37
N TYR A 218 -4.24 -10.27 18.25
CA TYR A 218 -4.40 -10.05 19.67
C TYR A 218 -3.64 -11.14 20.43
N GLY A 219 -2.73 -10.73 21.32
CA GLY A 219 -1.86 -11.69 22.01
C GLY A 219 -0.96 -12.51 21.08
N GLY A 220 -0.71 -12.05 19.85
CA GLY A 220 0.08 -12.76 18.85
C GLY A 220 -0.72 -13.75 18.01
N CYS A 221 -2.03 -13.87 18.26
CA CYS A 221 -2.94 -14.74 17.53
C CYS A 221 -3.74 -13.95 16.50
N ARG A 222 -4.01 -14.55 15.33
CA ARG A 222 -4.86 -13.92 14.31
C ARG A 222 -6.28 -13.73 14.84
N VAL A 223 -6.82 -12.55 14.61
CA VAL A 223 -8.17 -12.16 14.98
C VAL A 223 -9.16 -12.71 13.96
N ARG A 224 -10.32 -13.15 14.45
CA ARG A 224 -11.44 -13.71 13.69
C ARG A 224 -12.66 -12.80 13.69
N ALA A 225 -12.92 -12.15 14.82
CA ALA A 225 -13.96 -11.14 14.94
C ALA A 225 -13.61 -10.11 16.01
N VAL A 226 -14.07 -8.88 15.82
CA VAL A 226 -14.05 -7.81 16.81
C VAL A 226 -15.42 -7.16 16.82
N ASN A 227 -16.08 -7.16 17.98
CA ASN A 227 -17.38 -6.55 18.14
C ASN A 227 -17.56 -6.08 19.60
N THR A 228 -18.79 -5.69 19.95
CA THR A 228 -19.15 -5.24 21.29
C THR A 228 -19.15 -6.35 22.34
N THR A 229 -19.10 -7.63 21.96
CA THR A 229 -19.02 -8.74 22.90
C THR A 229 -17.59 -9.21 23.16
N GLY A 230 -16.66 -8.94 22.22
CA GLY A 230 -15.26 -9.22 22.47
C GLY A 230 -14.34 -9.16 21.26
N VAL A 231 -13.07 -9.46 21.53
CA VAL A 231 -12.07 -9.83 20.52
C VAL A 231 -11.97 -11.35 20.49
N PHE A 232 -12.24 -11.93 19.31
CA PHE A 232 -12.16 -13.36 19.06
C PHE A 232 -10.93 -13.67 18.22
N ILE A 233 -10.17 -14.69 18.63
CA ILE A 233 -8.95 -15.16 17.94
C ILE A 233 -9.13 -16.61 17.50
N GLU A 234 -8.20 -17.11 16.68
CA GLU A 234 -8.13 -18.53 16.32
C GLU A 234 -8.09 -19.43 17.57
N ASP A 235 -8.93 -20.45 17.60
CA ASP A 235 -9.09 -21.36 18.75
C ASP A 235 -7.82 -22.20 19.05
N THR A 236 -7.08 -22.53 18.00
CA THR A 236 -5.79 -23.25 18.05
C THR A 236 -4.62 -22.42 18.58
N CYS A 237 -4.76 -21.10 18.72
CA CYS A 237 -3.65 -20.23 19.10
C CYS A 237 -3.64 -19.88 20.59
N GLU A 238 -2.47 -19.92 21.24
CA GLU A 238 -2.28 -19.48 22.62
C GLU A 238 -1.63 -18.09 22.70
N GLY A 239 -2.25 -17.19 23.47
CA GLY A 239 -1.78 -15.81 23.58
C GLY A 239 -0.44 -15.69 24.31
N SER A 240 0.47 -14.89 23.74
CA SER A 240 1.75 -14.53 24.34
C SER A 240 1.65 -13.26 25.18
N LYS A 241 2.24 -13.28 26.38
CA LYS A 241 2.35 -12.11 27.27
C LYS A 241 3.01 -10.90 26.60
N HIS A 242 3.97 -11.12 25.70
CA HIS A 242 4.64 -10.04 24.98
C HIS A 242 3.67 -9.26 24.10
N TRP A 243 2.77 -9.95 23.40
CA TRP A 243 1.85 -9.31 22.47
C TRP A 243 0.59 -8.79 23.15
N LEU A 244 0.18 -9.38 24.29
CA LEU A 244 -0.98 -8.94 25.05
C LEU A 244 -0.86 -7.49 25.53
N SER A 245 0.35 -6.97 25.77
CA SER A 245 0.54 -5.58 26.21
C SER A 245 0.18 -4.53 25.15
N TYR A 246 0.14 -4.92 23.87
CA TYR A 246 -0.24 -4.02 22.78
C TYR A 246 -1.75 -4.04 22.49
N GLY A 247 -2.52 -4.94 23.12
CA GLY A 247 -3.95 -5.07 22.87
C GLY A 247 -4.26 -5.56 21.45
N LEU A 248 -5.30 -4.98 20.84
CA LEU A 248 -5.72 -5.28 19.47
C LEU A 248 -4.81 -4.54 18.47
N MET A 249 -4.02 -5.29 17.72
CA MET A 249 -3.10 -4.79 16.71
C MET A 249 -3.70 -4.98 15.31
N VAL A 250 -4.06 -3.90 14.64
CA VAL A 250 -4.66 -3.90 13.30
C VAL A 250 -3.60 -3.58 12.26
N HIS A 251 -3.49 -4.41 11.23
CA HIS A 251 -2.51 -4.24 10.18
C HIS A 251 -2.77 -2.95 9.39
N SER A 252 -1.76 -2.08 9.30
CA SER A 252 -1.78 -0.89 8.46
C SER A 252 -1.25 -1.18 7.05
N PRO A 253 -1.66 -0.41 6.03
CA PRO A 253 -1.03 -0.47 4.70
C PRO A 253 0.49 -0.35 4.79
N ASP A 254 1.17 -1.10 3.93
CA ASP A 254 2.62 -1.01 3.85
C ASP A 254 3.03 0.35 3.29
N ASP A 255 4.13 0.89 3.80
CA ASP A 255 4.75 2.09 3.26
C ASP A 255 5.57 1.73 2.01
N ILE A 256 4.89 1.72 0.86
CA ILE A 256 5.52 1.46 -0.44
C ILE A 256 5.95 2.79 -1.05
N PRO A 257 7.25 3.06 -1.23
CA PRO A 257 7.67 4.28 -1.90
C PRO A 257 7.24 4.26 -3.37
N LEU A 258 6.55 5.30 -3.82
CA LEU A 258 6.26 5.55 -5.23
C LEU A 258 7.32 6.48 -5.81
N CYS A 259 8.16 5.96 -6.71
CA CYS A 259 9.23 6.70 -7.35
C CYS A 259 8.87 7.10 -8.78
N SER A 260 9.18 8.35 -9.13
CA SER A 260 9.20 8.81 -10.53
C SER A 260 10.42 8.28 -11.28
N THR A 261 10.42 8.38 -12.61
CA THR A 261 11.56 8.04 -13.47
C THR A 261 12.79 8.95 -13.29
N GLY A 262 12.66 10.04 -12.51
CA GLY A 262 13.75 10.93 -12.13
C GLY A 262 14.22 10.76 -10.68
N ASP A 263 14.04 9.57 -10.09
CA ASP A 263 14.50 9.17 -8.75
C ASP A 263 13.91 9.95 -7.56
N VAL A 264 12.79 10.64 -7.76
CA VAL A 264 12.02 11.25 -6.65
C VAL A 264 10.98 10.24 -6.17
N CYS A 265 11.10 9.83 -4.91
CA CYS A 265 10.18 8.89 -4.26
C CYS A 265 9.33 9.57 -3.18
N ILE A 266 8.05 9.18 -3.09
CA ILE A 266 7.16 9.55 -1.97
C ILE A 266 6.72 8.32 -1.19
N HIS A 267 6.63 8.46 0.13
CA HIS A 267 6.02 7.47 1.00
C HIS A 267 4.52 7.35 0.68
N ASN A 268 3.99 6.13 0.65
CA ASN A 268 2.60 5.91 0.29
C ASN A 268 1.93 4.93 1.25
N PHE A 269 1.23 5.51 2.23
CA PHE A 269 0.44 4.80 3.23
C PHE A 269 -0.98 4.47 2.76
N PHE A 270 -1.26 4.52 1.46
CA PHE A 270 -2.57 4.23 0.86
C PHE A 270 -2.51 3.08 -0.15
N ASN A 271 -1.38 2.39 -0.24
CA ASN A 271 -1.23 1.21 -1.08
C ASN A 271 -1.50 -0.08 -0.32
N SER A 272 -1.79 -1.13 -1.09
CA SER A 272 -1.95 -2.50 -0.59
C SER A 272 -0.63 -3.07 -0.06
N LEU A 273 -0.65 -4.32 0.39
CA LEU A 273 0.56 -5.05 0.78
C LEU A 273 1.58 -5.11 -0.38
N TRP A 274 2.86 -5.22 -0.04
CA TRP A 274 3.95 -5.49 -1.00
C TRP A 274 3.74 -6.86 -1.64
N GLU A 275 3.10 -6.87 -2.80
CA GLU A 275 3.03 -8.04 -3.66
C GLU A 275 3.69 -7.68 -4.98
N TRP A 276 4.32 -8.63 -5.66
CA TRP A 276 5.07 -8.35 -6.88
C TRP A 276 5.23 -9.57 -7.78
N GLU A 277 5.56 -9.29 -9.03
CA GLU A 277 6.17 -10.27 -9.94
C GLU A 277 7.70 -10.13 -9.86
N HIS A 278 8.39 -11.26 -9.79
CA HIS A 278 9.84 -11.32 -9.81
C HIS A 278 10.36 -11.69 -11.20
N TYR A 279 11.52 -11.17 -11.59
CA TYR A 279 12.20 -11.58 -12.81
C TYR A 279 13.72 -11.49 -12.65
N ILE A 280 14.46 -12.25 -13.47
CA ILE A 280 15.92 -12.10 -13.58
C ILE A 280 16.22 -11.21 -14.77
N ASP A 281 16.93 -10.10 -14.54
CA ASP A 281 17.36 -9.23 -15.63
C ASP A 281 18.43 -9.96 -16.46
N PRO A 282 18.21 -10.20 -17.77
CA PRO A 282 19.21 -10.87 -18.61
C PRO A 282 20.52 -10.08 -18.73
N ASN A 283 20.51 -8.77 -18.49
CA ASN A 283 21.70 -7.91 -18.52
C ASN A 283 22.46 -7.91 -17.19
N VAL A 284 21.78 -8.26 -16.09
CA VAL A 284 22.37 -8.30 -14.74
C VAL A 284 21.87 -9.55 -14.00
N PRO A 285 22.33 -10.76 -14.37
CA PRO A 285 21.77 -12.03 -13.90
C PRO A 285 21.90 -12.26 -12.39
N ASN A 286 22.76 -11.50 -11.71
CA ASN A 286 22.92 -11.54 -10.26
C ASN A 286 21.94 -10.61 -9.51
N ARG A 287 21.01 -9.96 -10.21
CA ARG A 287 19.98 -9.08 -9.62
C ARG A 287 18.59 -9.59 -9.97
N VAL A 288 17.74 -9.65 -8.95
CA VAL A 288 16.31 -9.89 -9.09
C VAL A 288 15.63 -8.55 -9.33
N GLY A 289 14.95 -8.42 -10.46
CA GLY A 289 14.02 -7.33 -10.74
C GLY A 289 12.66 -7.63 -10.11
N ILE A 290 11.96 -6.56 -9.68
CA ILE A 290 10.70 -6.64 -8.94
C ILE A 290 9.69 -5.67 -9.56
N ASN A 291 8.53 -6.17 -9.96
CA ASN A 291 7.40 -5.38 -10.43
C ASN A 291 6.28 -5.39 -9.38
N LEU A 292 6.12 -4.29 -8.64
CA LEU A 292 5.13 -4.20 -7.57
C LEU A 292 3.68 -4.20 -8.10
N ASN A 293 2.86 -5.06 -7.52
CA ASN A 293 1.41 -5.15 -7.68
C ASN A 293 0.71 -4.28 -6.61
N THR A 294 0.47 -3.00 -6.92
CA THR A 294 -0.25 -2.09 -6.02
C THR A 294 -1.74 -2.10 -6.34
N PHE A 295 -2.62 -2.70 -5.52
CA PHE A 295 -4.03 -2.92 -5.90
C PHE A 295 -4.85 -1.65 -6.02
N ARG A 296 -4.75 -0.74 -5.04
CA ARG A 296 -5.45 0.55 -5.05
C ARG A 296 -4.99 1.41 -6.23
N SER A 297 -3.69 1.60 -6.36
CA SER A 297 -3.08 2.43 -7.42
C SER A 297 -3.19 1.85 -8.84
N ARG A 298 -3.14 0.52 -9.03
CA ARG A 298 -3.11 -0.13 -10.36
C ARG A 298 -4.51 -0.50 -10.87
N TYR A 299 -5.41 -0.90 -9.97
CA TYR A 299 -6.68 -1.54 -10.33
C TYR A 299 -7.91 -0.79 -9.80
N ALA A 300 -7.95 -0.42 -8.52
CA ALA A 300 -9.20 -0.02 -7.87
C ALA A 300 -9.50 1.50 -7.87
N ASP A 301 -8.49 2.35 -7.71
CA ASP A 301 -8.71 3.78 -7.50
C ASP A 301 -8.49 4.59 -8.77
N ARG A 302 -9.61 5.04 -9.34
CA ARG A 302 -9.60 6.22 -10.19
C ARG A 302 -9.82 7.43 -9.30
N VAL A 303 -8.77 8.19 -9.04
CA VAL A 303 -8.90 9.44 -8.28
C VAL A 303 -9.56 10.47 -9.18
N SER A 304 -10.84 10.77 -8.91
CA SER A 304 -11.47 11.98 -9.43
C SER A 304 -10.94 13.17 -8.63
N ILE A 305 -10.17 14.05 -9.29
CA ILE A 305 -9.78 15.30 -8.64
C ILE A 305 -11.06 16.08 -8.34
N SER A 306 -11.15 16.59 -7.10
CA SER A 306 -12.23 17.49 -6.71
C SER A 306 -12.43 18.55 -7.79
N ILE A 307 -13.65 18.72 -8.27
CA ILE A 307 -13.96 19.73 -9.30
C ILE A 307 -13.83 21.14 -8.68
N LEU A 308 -13.79 21.22 -7.35
CA LEU A 308 -13.82 22.47 -6.58
C LEU A 308 -12.62 23.39 -6.88
N PRO A 309 -11.34 22.95 -6.86
CA PRO A 309 -10.21 23.79 -7.24
C PRO A 309 -10.34 24.31 -8.69
N GLY A 310 -10.85 23.49 -9.60
CA GLY A 310 -11.09 23.87 -11.00
C GLY A 310 -12.19 24.88 -11.19
N LEU A 311 -13.31 24.70 -10.48
CA LEU A 311 -14.42 25.64 -10.46
C LEU A 311 -14.02 26.96 -9.82
N VAL A 312 -13.23 26.92 -8.74
CA VAL A 312 -12.67 28.11 -8.09
C VAL A 312 -11.78 28.87 -9.07
N VAL A 313 -10.89 28.18 -9.81
CA VAL A 313 -10.02 28.79 -10.82
C VAL A 313 -10.82 29.33 -12.01
N ALA A 314 -11.79 28.58 -12.53
CA ALA A 314 -12.69 29.02 -13.60
C ALA A 314 -13.50 30.26 -13.19
N GLN A 315 -13.99 30.29 -11.95
CA GLN A 315 -14.71 31.43 -11.39
C GLN A 315 -13.79 32.66 -11.25
N MET A 316 -12.52 32.48 -10.87
CA MET A 316 -11.53 33.57 -10.83
C MET A 316 -11.30 34.16 -12.23
N LEU A 317 -11.14 33.30 -13.25
CA LEU A 317 -10.93 33.73 -14.63
C LEU A 317 -12.18 34.44 -15.20
N ALA A 318 -13.37 33.87 -15.00
CA ALA A 318 -14.64 34.46 -15.43
C ALA A 318 -14.88 35.82 -14.76
N SER A 319 -14.63 35.92 -13.45
CA SER A 319 -14.73 37.19 -12.72
C SER A 319 -13.72 38.23 -13.23
N GLY A 320 -12.51 37.80 -13.60
CA GLY A 320 -11.50 38.64 -14.23
C GLY A 320 -11.93 39.18 -15.60
N ILE A 321 -12.48 38.31 -16.46
CA ILE A 321 -12.96 38.68 -17.81
C ILE A 321 -14.15 39.64 -17.73
N ILE A 322 -15.14 39.35 -16.88
CA ILE A 322 -16.30 40.22 -16.68
C ILE A 322 -15.85 41.59 -16.19
N SER A 323 -14.90 41.62 -15.25
CA SER A 323 -14.37 42.88 -14.73
C SER A 323 -13.57 43.66 -15.78
N LEU A 324 -12.81 42.98 -16.65
CA LEU A 324 -12.10 43.62 -17.77
C LEU A 324 -13.09 44.21 -18.78
N TYR A 325 -14.16 43.48 -19.09
CA TYR A 325 -15.21 43.92 -20.00
C TYR A 325 -15.95 45.15 -19.45
N GLN A 326 -16.23 45.19 -18.15
CA GLN A 326 -16.83 46.35 -17.47
C GLN A 326 -15.92 47.59 -17.49
N VAL A 327 -14.60 47.41 -17.39
CA VAL A 327 -13.62 48.50 -17.50
C VAL A 327 -13.49 49.00 -18.94
N MET A 328 -13.43 48.09 -19.92
CA MET A 328 -13.29 48.44 -21.34
C MET A 328 -14.56 49.04 -21.96
N SER A 329 -15.76 48.66 -21.48
CA SER A 329 -17.02 49.24 -21.97
C SER A 329 -17.21 50.70 -21.53
N HIS A 330 -16.59 51.10 -20.42
CA HIS A 330 -16.56 52.48 -19.94
C HIS A 330 -15.30 53.21 -20.40
N LYS A 331 -15.32 53.75 -21.63
CA LYS A 331 -14.17 54.41 -22.29
C LYS A 331 -13.50 55.61 -21.56
N ARG A 332 -13.90 55.99 -20.33
CA ARG A 332 -13.38 57.22 -19.66
C ARG A 332 -13.31 57.22 -18.11
N SER A 333 -13.39 56.09 -17.39
CA SER A 333 -13.40 56.16 -15.91
C SER A 333 -12.13 55.64 -15.25
N VAL A 334 -11.29 56.57 -14.75
CA VAL A 334 -10.11 56.29 -13.91
C VAL A 334 -10.49 55.63 -12.57
N LEU A 335 -11.69 55.95 -12.06
CA LEU A 335 -12.20 55.41 -10.79
C LEU A 335 -12.51 53.90 -10.88
N LEU A 336 -13.03 53.43 -12.01
CA LEU A 336 -13.30 52.00 -12.26
C LEU A 336 -11.99 51.20 -12.38
N THR A 337 -10.94 51.77 -12.97
CA THR A 337 -9.61 51.17 -13.02
C THR A 337 -8.97 51.07 -11.62
N GLN A 338 -9.18 52.06 -10.75
CA GLN A 338 -8.74 52.01 -9.35
C GLN A 338 -9.53 51.01 -8.51
N ILE A 339 -10.85 50.90 -8.70
CA ILE A 339 -11.68 49.86 -8.07
C ILE A 339 -11.25 48.47 -8.56
N TRP A 340 -10.88 48.32 -9.83
CA TRP A 340 -10.30 47.08 -10.38
C TRP A 340 -8.96 46.74 -9.74
N ALA A 341 -8.06 47.72 -9.60
CA ALA A 341 -6.78 47.54 -8.89
C ALA A 341 -7.02 47.16 -7.41
N TYR A 342 -7.97 47.82 -6.74
CA TYR A 342 -8.35 47.54 -5.35
C TYR A 342 -9.00 46.17 -5.15
N ARG A 343 -9.83 45.70 -6.10
CA ARG A 343 -10.41 44.34 -6.09
C ARG A 343 -9.38 43.26 -6.46
N CYS A 344 -8.40 43.57 -7.31
CA CYS A 344 -7.26 42.70 -7.56
C CYS A 344 -6.29 42.65 -6.36
N GLN A 345 -6.23 43.70 -5.53
CA GLN A 345 -5.41 43.81 -4.33
C GLN A 345 -6.08 43.33 -3.03
N ASN A 346 -7.40 43.19 -2.98
CA ASN A 346 -8.11 42.65 -1.81
C ASN A 346 -7.85 41.15 -1.67
N GLY A 347 -6.69 40.84 -1.10
CA GLY A 347 -6.14 39.50 -0.90
C GLY A 347 -6.89 38.62 0.10
N VAL A 348 -7.93 39.09 0.79
CA VAL A 348 -8.64 38.29 1.82
C VAL A 348 -9.31 37.05 1.21
N MET A 349 -9.97 37.19 0.06
CA MET A 349 -10.53 36.03 -0.65
C MET A 349 -9.42 35.15 -1.25
N GLN A 350 -8.32 35.75 -1.75
CA GLN A 350 -7.18 35.01 -2.29
C GLN A 350 -6.44 34.20 -1.22
N VAL A 351 -6.36 34.69 0.01
CA VAL A 351 -5.77 33.99 1.17
C VAL A 351 -6.65 32.82 1.57
N ILE A 352 -7.97 32.95 1.55
CA ILE A 352 -8.89 31.83 1.80
C ILE A 352 -8.78 30.76 0.71
N TYR A 353 -8.67 31.16 -0.57
CA TYR A 353 -8.47 30.23 -1.67
C TYR A 353 -7.09 29.56 -1.64
N LEU A 354 -6.04 30.32 -1.33
CA LEU A 354 -4.70 29.76 -1.13
C LEU A 354 -4.68 28.80 0.06
N ALA A 355 -5.38 29.13 1.14
CA ALA A 355 -5.55 28.24 2.29
C ALA A 355 -6.34 26.97 1.94
N GLN A 356 -7.37 27.05 1.08
CA GLN A 356 -8.09 25.87 0.60
C GLN A 356 -7.23 25.00 -0.33
N VAL A 357 -6.44 25.60 -1.21
CA VAL A 357 -5.50 24.88 -2.08
C VAL A 357 -4.35 24.27 -1.25
N MET A 358 -3.80 25.02 -0.30
CA MET A 358 -2.79 24.53 0.65
C MET A 358 -3.35 23.42 1.53
N TYR A 359 -4.58 23.55 2.04
CA TYR A 359 -5.27 22.49 2.78
C TYR A 359 -5.39 21.24 1.91
N HIS A 360 -5.87 21.35 0.67
CA HIS A 360 -5.98 20.20 -0.22
C HIS A 360 -4.64 19.61 -0.65
N LEU A 361 -3.59 20.43 -0.79
CA LEU A 361 -2.25 19.93 -1.04
C LEU A 361 -1.68 19.25 0.21
N ILE A 362 -1.82 19.82 1.41
CA ILE A 362 -1.27 19.23 2.64
C ILE A 362 -1.97 17.91 2.99
N TYR A 363 -3.29 17.82 2.80
CA TYR A 363 -4.05 16.64 3.22
C TYR A 363 -4.27 15.60 2.11
N ASN A 364 -4.16 16.00 0.83
CA ASN A 364 -4.42 15.10 -0.31
C ASN A 364 -3.29 15.11 -1.37
N SER A 365 -2.12 15.72 -1.12
CA SER A 365 -0.99 15.73 -2.07
C SER A 365 -0.62 14.34 -2.52
N ASP A 366 -0.59 13.40 -1.58
CA ASP A 366 -0.07 12.07 -1.82
C ASP A 366 -1.01 11.31 -2.77
N LEU A 367 -2.32 11.50 -2.61
CA LEU A 367 -3.36 11.00 -3.52
C LEU A 367 -3.26 11.63 -4.93
N TYR A 368 -2.94 12.92 -5.03
CA TYR A 368 -2.78 13.60 -6.33
C TYR A 368 -1.49 13.19 -7.04
N LEU A 369 -0.38 13.06 -6.30
CA LEU A 369 0.89 12.61 -6.84
C LEU A 369 0.82 11.14 -7.25
N LEU A 370 0.08 10.33 -6.50
CA LEU A 370 -0.23 8.94 -6.81
C LEU A 370 -1.02 8.82 -8.11
N GLY A 371 -2.09 9.61 -8.29
CA GLY A 371 -2.82 9.63 -9.55
C GLY A 371 -1.94 10.05 -10.73
N LEU A 372 -1.06 11.04 -10.52
CA LEU A 372 -0.14 11.55 -11.55
C LEU A 372 0.92 10.50 -11.93
N ALA A 373 1.52 9.84 -10.95
CA ALA A 373 2.58 8.84 -11.14
C ALA A 373 2.06 7.52 -11.73
N THR A 374 0.81 7.15 -11.42
CA THR A 374 0.22 5.87 -11.84
C THR A 374 -0.64 5.98 -13.10
N GLY A 375 -0.82 7.20 -13.63
CA GLY A 375 -1.67 7.45 -14.80
C GLY A 375 -3.16 7.20 -14.56
N THR A 376 -3.61 7.17 -13.30
CA THR A 376 -5.02 6.94 -12.95
C THR A 376 -5.84 8.23 -12.82
N LEU A 377 -5.21 9.39 -13.05
CA LEU A 377 -5.96 10.65 -13.19
C LEU A 377 -6.87 10.59 -14.41
N THR A 378 -8.14 10.93 -14.20
CA THR A 378 -9.06 11.12 -15.32
C THR A 378 -8.62 12.28 -16.20
N THR A 379 -8.97 12.29 -17.50
CA THR A 379 -8.65 13.40 -18.40
C THR A 379 -9.19 14.74 -17.89
N ALA A 380 -10.36 14.72 -17.23
CA ALA A 380 -10.93 15.87 -16.54
C ALA A 380 -10.06 16.36 -15.36
N SER A 381 -9.45 15.42 -14.64
CA SER A 381 -8.54 15.70 -13.53
C SER A 381 -7.25 16.37 -14.02
N ILE A 382 -6.65 15.85 -15.10
CA ILE A 382 -5.45 16.43 -15.73
C ILE A 382 -5.74 17.85 -16.23
N ALA A 383 -6.88 18.05 -16.91
CA ALA A 383 -7.30 19.37 -17.38
C ALA A 383 -7.48 20.37 -16.22
N ASN A 384 -8.11 19.93 -15.13
CA ASN A 384 -8.35 20.74 -13.94
C ASN A 384 -7.05 21.15 -13.22
N LEU A 385 -6.12 20.20 -13.03
CA LEU A 385 -4.81 20.47 -12.45
C LEU A 385 -4.00 21.45 -13.32
N THR A 386 -4.02 21.23 -14.65
CA THR A 386 -3.35 22.09 -15.64
C THR A 386 -3.92 23.51 -15.60
N CYS A 387 -5.25 23.68 -15.61
CA CYS A 387 -5.89 24.99 -15.51
C CYS A 387 -5.52 25.73 -14.21
N SER A 388 -5.38 25.01 -13.11
CA SER A 388 -4.97 25.57 -11.81
C SER A 388 -3.54 26.12 -11.85
N PHE A 389 -2.58 25.42 -12.45
CA PHE A 389 -1.20 25.90 -12.63
C PHE A 389 -1.09 27.10 -13.59
N PHE A 390 -1.84 27.11 -14.68
CA PHE A 390 -1.82 28.22 -15.66
C PHE A 390 -2.38 29.54 -15.09
N ALA A 391 -3.36 29.46 -14.18
CA ALA A 391 -3.92 30.66 -13.52
C ALA A 391 -2.93 31.35 -12.57
N PHE A 392 -1.99 30.62 -11.97
CA PHE A 392 -0.92 31.20 -11.16
C PHE A 392 0.23 31.77 -12.02
N ARG A 393 0.52 31.17 -13.17
CA ARG A 393 1.56 31.64 -14.11
C ARG A 393 1.22 33.00 -14.74
N THR A 394 -0.06 33.32 -14.92
CA THR A 394 -0.50 34.59 -15.54
C THR A 394 -0.55 35.77 -14.56
N ARG A 395 -0.31 35.58 -13.25
CA ARG A 395 -0.52 36.63 -12.24
C ARG A 395 0.71 37.08 -11.45
N SER A 396 1.88 36.45 -11.60
CA SER A 396 3.11 36.90 -10.93
C SER A 396 4.24 37.20 -11.93
N SER A 397 4.52 38.48 -12.16
CA SER A 397 5.72 38.92 -12.86
C SER A 397 7.01 38.76 -12.03
N THR A 398 6.92 38.22 -10.81
CA THR A 398 8.03 38.06 -9.86
C THR A 398 8.54 36.63 -9.69
N TRP A 399 7.94 35.61 -10.31
CA TRP A 399 8.43 34.20 -10.24
C TRP A 399 9.22 33.73 -11.48
N SER A 400 9.65 34.66 -12.34
CA SER A 400 10.36 34.41 -13.61
C SER A 400 11.74 33.73 -13.50
N ARG A 401 12.20 33.41 -12.27
CA ARG A 401 13.45 32.67 -12.03
C ARG A 401 13.29 31.23 -11.51
N LEU A 402 12.10 30.79 -11.09
CA LEU A 402 11.86 29.37 -10.72
C LEU A 402 11.07 28.59 -11.78
N GLY A 403 10.26 29.27 -12.61
CA GLY A 403 9.43 28.62 -13.63
C GLY A 403 10.16 28.08 -14.88
N ARG A 404 11.50 28.19 -14.95
CA ARG A 404 12.30 27.63 -16.06
C ARG A 404 12.63 26.14 -15.87
N GLY A 405 12.61 25.62 -14.64
CA GLY A 405 12.91 24.19 -14.40
C GLY A 405 11.73 23.25 -14.68
N ILE A 406 10.49 23.74 -14.62
CA ILE A 406 9.28 22.91 -14.76
C ILE A 406 8.78 22.87 -16.22
N SER A 407 9.03 23.91 -17.01
CA SER A 407 8.68 23.90 -18.44
C SER A 407 9.48 22.88 -19.25
N ASP A 408 10.73 22.64 -18.85
CA ASP A 408 11.61 21.68 -19.51
C ASP A 408 11.19 20.22 -19.18
N TRP A 409 10.57 20.01 -18.01
CA TRP A 409 10.03 18.71 -17.59
C TRP A 409 8.79 18.27 -18.38
N ILE A 410 7.92 19.21 -18.77
CA ILE A 410 6.67 18.89 -19.48
C ILE A 410 6.92 18.64 -20.97
N VAL A 411 7.95 19.27 -21.56
CA VAL A 411 8.28 19.08 -22.99
C VAL A 411 9.05 17.77 -23.22
N ASP A 412 9.87 17.32 -22.26
CA ASP A 412 10.58 16.03 -22.39
C ASP A 412 9.63 14.82 -22.28
N PHE A 413 8.51 14.96 -21.55
CA PHE A 413 7.53 13.89 -21.36
C PHE A 413 6.73 13.55 -22.63
N ASP A 414 6.56 14.50 -23.55
CA ASP A 414 5.82 14.30 -24.81
C ASP A 414 6.72 13.70 -25.93
N SER A 415 8.04 13.71 -25.76
CA SER A 415 8.98 13.31 -26.82
C SER A 415 9.59 11.91 -26.66
N ARG A 416 9.32 11.19 -25.55
CA ARG A 416 9.85 9.82 -25.30
C ARG A 416 8.78 8.80 -24.90
N GLY A 417 7.62 8.85 -25.55
CA GLY A 417 6.63 7.77 -25.47
C GLY A 417 7.03 6.55 -26.31
N ARG A 418 7.73 5.59 -25.69
CA ARG A 418 7.67 4.15 -25.98
C ARG A 418 7.89 3.36 -24.70
#